data_AF-A0A554VWJ3-F1
#
_entry.id   AF-A0A554VWJ3-F1
#
_cell.length_a   1.000
_cell.length_b   1.000
_cell.length_c   1.000
_cell.angle_alpha   90.00
_cell.angle_beta   90.00
_cell.angle_gamma   90.00
#
_symmetry.space_group_name_H-M   'P 1'
#
loop_
_entity.id
_entity.type
_entity.pdbx_description
1 polymer ?
#
loop_
_entity_poly.entity_id
_entity_poly.type
_entity_poly.pdbx_seq_one_letter_code
_entity_poly.pdbx_strand_id
1 'polypeptide(L)'
;MTPGQPAGARQGPSRRDSILVAAYREFLSPWGPSCRISTRPYLSRCPTRSTRVQAKLSIDIQAGHRGRISPKAGNPALNYGGNGTMLLTAMLDGSRVDATTYTGAAWSELQESEERKRLVMPLCGIRAVAKSRGASTQYFAHYRTAECKADHGGESPQHLAMKTALRDRINATERWHAIVEFPHPSREWTIDVLAESDDRKRRIAFEVQLSSQAPERYQHRSQRYFNDDVFPVWIVPRRLEYSRIEIPLVVTGFGKSSEVPEDPVALMDLAVTTDFRDEATLGALVDSLLRRGHGWQHGSPAVQIARLQREEERAARARDEEKRRREALEARIEEMNRNSAPPEAAFGTHTVHTEDGPFVWATLNQCWSCEHPMVLWNAESAKPGRTYSTAPALVVRREVGLKRYENHPDVHKVVNTWMRATRCDVEKASIQPRRSKQKAAEYSAFVCPECDALIGQMFISCVRTEKWSLISAPLLKKTESRQPTNLSAGKEDPRKGKPARQKPPAATPAPRAYYGRPTVPEELQTDRKKTFAELHSPEGVAEARRRFMGTL
;
A
#
# COMPACT_ATOMS: atom_id res chain seq x y z
N MET A 1 -5.06 31.53 30.16
CA MET A 1 -4.06 31.90 29.14
C MET A 1 -3.43 30.61 28.65
N THR A 2 -3.73 30.25 27.41
CA THR A 2 -3.36 28.98 26.75
C THR A 2 -2.74 29.34 25.40
N PRO A 3 -1.66 28.68 24.95
CA PRO A 3 -1.29 28.67 23.55
C PRO A 3 -1.69 27.35 22.88
N GLY A 4 -2.42 27.45 21.78
CA GLY A 4 -2.93 26.35 20.98
C GLY A 4 -1.96 25.87 19.89
N GLN A 5 -2.11 24.60 19.53
CA GLN A 5 -1.52 23.94 18.35
C GLN A 5 -2.28 24.31 17.06
N PRO A 6 -1.65 24.23 15.87
CA PRO A 6 -2.39 24.14 14.61
C PRO A 6 -2.53 22.69 14.14
N ALA A 7 -3.74 22.36 13.65
CA ALA A 7 -4.15 21.09 13.10
C ALA A 7 -3.72 20.92 11.63
N GLY A 8 -3.18 19.75 11.29
CA GLY A 8 -2.82 19.36 9.93
C GLY A 8 -3.99 18.76 9.15
N ALA A 9 -4.31 19.32 7.99
CA ALA A 9 -5.26 18.78 7.03
C ALA A 9 -4.55 17.78 6.09
N ARG A 10 -5.00 16.52 6.10
CA ARG A 10 -4.63 15.50 5.11
C ARG A 10 -5.40 15.76 3.81
N GLN A 11 -4.71 16.18 2.75
CA GLN A 11 -5.23 16.13 1.38
C GLN A 11 -4.86 14.80 0.74
N GLY A 12 -5.87 14.04 0.30
CA GLY A 12 -5.68 12.84 -0.52
C GLY A 12 -5.28 13.19 -1.96
N PRO A 13 -4.62 12.26 -2.69
CA PRO A 13 -4.08 12.55 -4.01
C PRO A 13 -5.19 12.78 -5.05
N SER A 14 -4.96 13.75 -5.93
CA SER A 14 -5.90 14.15 -6.99
C SER A 14 -5.82 13.20 -8.19
N ARG A 15 -6.90 13.12 -8.97
CA ARG A 15 -7.09 12.27 -10.18
C ARG A 15 -6.07 12.46 -11.32
N ARG A 16 -5.00 13.26 -11.17
CA ARG A 16 -3.89 13.36 -12.13
C ARG A 16 -2.78 12.33 -11.90
N ASP A 17 -2.73 11.67 -10.75
CA ASP A 17 -1.67 10.72 -10.39
C ASP A 17 -1.85 9.31 -11.01
N SER A 18 -3.04 9.01 -11.53
CA SER A 18 -3.39 7.65 -11.99
C SER A 18 -2.92 7.31 -13.42
N ILE A 19 -2.41 8.29 -14.19
CA ILE A 19 -1.95 8.09 -15.58
C ILE A 19 -0.45 7.71 -15.65
N LEU A 20 0.31 7.89 -14.56
CA LEU A 20 1.74 7.54 -14.50
C LEU A 20 2.00 6.07 -14.17
N VAL A 21 1.06 5.39 -13.49
CA VAL A 21 1.23 4.00 -13.02
C VAL A 21 1.09 2.97 -14.16
N ALA A 22 0.29 3.26 -15.20
CA ALA A 22 -0.02 2.28 -16.25
C ALA A 22 1.05 2.14 -17.36
N ALA A 23 1.91 3.15 -17.56
CA ALA A 23 2.97 3.11 -18.58
C ALA A 23 4.29 2.49 -18.09
N TYR A 24 4.38 2.16 -16.79
CA TYR A 24 5.65 1.86 -16.12
C TYR A 24 6.15 0.41 -16.32
N ARG A 25 5.29 -0.53 -16.75
CA ARG A 25 5.69 -1.94 -16.85
C ARG A 25 6.60 -2.28 -18.02
N GLU A 26 6.86 -1.36 -18.95
CA GLU A 26 7.27 -1.80 -20.28
C GLU A 26 8.53 -1.18 -20.89
N PHE A 27 9.31 -0.26 -20.31
CA PHE A 27 10.43 0.28 -21.14
C PHE A 27 11.80 0.53 -20.52
N LEU A 28 12.02 0.38 -19.21
CA LEU A 28 13.36 0.61 -18.64
C LEU A 28 13.71 -0.34 -17.48
N SER A 29 14.06 -1.58 -17.79
CA SER A 29 14.93 -2.39 -16.92
C SER A 29 15.80 -3.31 -17.77
N PRO A 30 17.13 -3.38 -17.57
CA PRO A 30 17.82 -4.64 -17.83
C PRO A 30 17.21 -5.71 -16.90
N TRP A 31 17.22 -6.99 -17.29
CA TRP A 31 16.81 -8.17 -16.50
C TRP A 31 15.32 -8.62 -16.55
N GLY A 32 15.07 -9.91 -16.88
CA GLY A 32 13.77 -10.62 -16.96
C GLY A 32 13.48 -11.53 -15.75
N PRO A 33 12.77 -12.70 -15.85
CA PRO A 33 11.86 -13.21 -16.87
C PRO A 33 10.46 -13.63 -16.32
N SER A 34 9.49 -13.93 -17.19
CA SER A 34 8.37 -14.83 -16.90
C SER A 34 7.74 -15.37 -18.19
N CYS A 35 8.00 -16.64 -18.45
CA CYS A 35 7.30 -17.47 -19.41
C CYS A 35 6.09 -18.11 -18.73
N ARG A 36 4.92 -18.12 -19.39
CA ARG A 36 4.10 -19.34 -19.48
C ARG A 36 3.12 -19.29 -20.66
N ILE A 37 3.26 -20.35 -21.46
CA ILE A 37 2.47 -20.84 -22.58
C ILE A 37 1.05 -21.22 -22.12
N SER A 38 0.01 -20.99 -22.94
CA SER A 38 -0.93 -22.05 -23.38
C SER A 38 -2.16 -21.52 -24.14
N THR A 39 -2.18 -21.88 -25.42
CA THR A 39 -3.24 -22.29 -26.35
C THR A 39 -4.75 -22.30 -26.00
N ARG A 40 -5.52 -21.86 -27.02
CA ARG A 40 -6.90 -22.20 -27.48
C ARG A 40 -8.14 -21.54 -26.83
N PRO A 41 -9.11 -21.12 -27.66
CA PRO A 41 -10.53 -21.12 -27.31
C PRO A 41 -11.34 -22.03 -28.25
N TYR A 42 -12.21 -22.86 -27.68
CA TYR A 42 -13.38 -23.39 -28.39
C TYR A 42 -14.58 -23.43 -27.42
N LEU A 43 -15.63 -22.70 -27.84
CA LEU A 43 -17.07 -22.89 -27.65
C LEU A 43 -17.72 -23.07 -26.25
N SER A 44 -18.65 -22.13 -26.01
CA SER A 44 -20.06 -22.32 -25.62
C SER A 44 -20.43 -22.95 -24.27
N ARG A 45 -21.07 -22.14 -23.39
CA ARG A 45 -22.51 -22.21 -23.03
C ARG A 45 -22.77 -21.44 -21.72
N CYS A 46 -23.68 -20.46 -21.80
CA CYS A 46 -24.56 -20.01 -20.71
C CYS A 46 -25.65 -21.11 -20.48
N PRO A 47 -26.48 -21.14 -19.41
CA PRO A 47 -26.87 -20.09 -18.43
C PRO A 47 -26.80 -20.60 -16.96
N THR A 48 -27.16 -19.92 -15.84
CA THR A 48 -28.32 -19.09 -15.47
C THR A 48 -28.08 -18.45 -14.07
N ARG A 49 -28.81 -17.35 -13.82
CA ARG A 49 -29.12 -16.60 -12.57
C ARG A 49 -29.05 -17.35 -11.22
N SER A 50 -28.64 -16.67 -10.13
CA SER A 50 -29.58 -15.97 -9.20
C SER A 50 -28.95 -15.55 -7.85
N THR A 51 -29.15 -14.27 -7.51
CA THR A 51 -29.41 -13.65 -6.17
C THR A 51 -28.42 -13.79 -4.99
N ARG A 52 -27.81 -12.63 -4.69
CA ARG A 52 -27.42 -12.15 -3.35
C ARG A 52 -28.62 -12.10 -2.41
N VAL A 53 -28.43 -12.54 -1.16
CA VAL A 53 -29.17 -12.03 0.01
C VAL A 53 -28.16 -11.78 1.14
N GLN A 54 -28.06 -10.52 1.55
CA GLN A 54 -27.43 -10.09 2.80
C GLN A 54 -28.50 -10.16 3.90
N ALA A 55 -28.23 -10.86 5.00
CA ALA A 55 -29.04 -10.79 6.21
C ALA A 55 -28.29 -9.98 7.27
N LYS A 56 -28.84 -8.79 7.59
CA LYS A 56 -28.60 -8.05 8.83
C LYS A 56 -29.53 -8.62 9.90
N LEU A 57 -29.01 -8.95 11.07
CA LEU A 57 -29.83 -9.15 12.27
C LEU A 57 -29.57 -8.00 13.25
N SER A 58 -30.60 -7.21 13.47
CA SER A 58 -30.73 -6.22 14.54
C SER A 58 -31.34 -6.93 15.75
N ILE A 59 -30.80 -6.69 16.94
CA ILE A 59 -31.36 -7.16 18.22
C ILE A 59 -32.06 -5.97 18.88
N ASP A 60 -33.38 -6.09 19.04
CA ASP A 60 -34.20 -5.18 19.82
C ASP A 60 -34.13 -5.54 21.32
N ILE A 61 -33.92 -4.50 22.14
CA ILE A 61 -33.90 -4.55 23.59
C ILE A 61 -35.31 -4.27 24.09
N GLN A 62 -35.93 -5.21 24.80
CA GLN A 62 -37.11 -4.93 25.64
C GLN A 62 -36.77 -5.08 27.12
N ALA A 63 -36.86 -3.95 27.82
CA ALA A 63 -36.77 -3.83 29.26
C ALA A 63 -38.09 -4.26 29.92
N GLY A 64 -38.02 -5.20 30.86
CA GLY A 64 -39.13 -5.61 31.71
C GLY A 64 -38.80 -5.38 33.18
N HIS A 65 -39.41 -4.36 33.78
CA HIS A 65 -39.50 -4.14 35.23
C HIS A 65 -40.25 -5.29 35.92
N ARG A 66 -39.79 -5.74 37.10
CA ARG A 66 -40.66 -6.25 38.18
C ARG A 66 -39.91 -6.37 39.52
N GLY A 67 -40.42 -5.64 40.51
CA GLY A 67 -40.92 -6.23 41.76
C GLY A 67 -39.89 -6.69 42.80
N ARG A 68 -39.54 -5.78 43.71
CA ARG A 68 -38.85 -6.04 44.98
C ARG A 68 -39.83 -6.69 45.97
N ILE A 69 -39.54 -7.91 46.45
CA ILE A 69 -40.16 -8.51 47.64
C ILE A 69 -39.05 -9.16 48.46
N SER A 70 -38.89 -8.70 49.70
CA SER A 70 -38.08 -9.36 50.74
C SER A 70 -38.97 -10.19 51.66
N PRO A 71 -38.45 -11.29 52.21
CA PRO A 71 -38.62 -11.54 53.63
C PRO A 71 -37.29 -11.83 54.35
N LYS A 72 -37.26 -11.44 55.62
CA LYS A 72 -36.18 -11.66 56.59
C LYS A 72 -36.17 -13.10 57.11
N ALA A 73 -34.98 -13.66 57.36
CA ALA A 73 -34.51 -14.16 58.67
C ALA A 73 -33.53 -15.36 58.55
N GLY A 74 -32.35 -15.20 59.17
CA GLY A 74 -31.69 -16.26 59.97
C GLY A 74 -30.74 -17.25 59.30
N ASN A 75 -29.45 -16.90 59.16
CA ASN A 75 -28.33 -17.72 59.66
C ASN A 75 -27.00 -16.94 59.57
N PRO A 76 -26.03 -17.16 60.48
CA PRO A 76 -24.84 -16.33 60.58
C PRO A 76 -23.94 -16.54 59.37
N ALA A 77 -23.64 -15.43 58.69
CA ALA A 77 -22.73 -15.41 57.57
C ALA A 77 -21.33 -15.87 58.00
N LEU A 78 -20.94 -17.07 57.54
CA LEU A 78 -19.54 -17.39 57.32
C LEU A 78 -18.97 -16.32 56.39
N ASN A 79 -17.98 -15.58 56.88
CA ASN A 79 -17.20 -14.60 56.14
C ASN A 79 -16.58 -15.24 54.89
N TYR A 80 -17.30 -15.24 53.78
CA TYR A 80 -16.76 -15.47 52.44
C TYR A 80 -16.20 -14.14 51.93
N GLY A 81 -15.04 -13.76 52.47
CA GLY A 81 -14.34 -12.53 52.14
C GLY A 81 -12.84 -12.76 52.11
N GLY A 82 -12.39 -13.55 51.14
CA GLY A 82 -10.97 -13.72 50.88
C GLY A 82 -10.77 -14.26 49.47
N ASN A 83 -10.17 -13.44 48.60
CA ASN A 83 -9.56 -13.88 47.34
C ASN A 83 -8.37 -14.81 47.67
N GLY A 84 -8.69 -16.02 48.14
CA GLY A 84 -7.72 -17.07 48.37
C GLY A 84 -7.37 -17.71 47.03
N THR A 85 -6.08 -17.81 46.74
CA THR A 85 -5.56 -18.58 45.62
C THR A 85 -6.09 -20.01 45.67
N MET A 86 -6.54 -20.53 44.53
CA MET A 86 -6.85 -21.94 44.35
C MET A 86 -5.73 -22.55 43.51
N LEU A 87 -5.04 -23.57 44.02
CA LEU A 87 -4.03 -24.33 43.29
C LEU A 87 -4.38 -25.82 43.33
N LEU A 88 -3.99 -26.56 42.30
CA LEU A 88 -4.12 -28.01 42.27
C LEU A 88 -2.98 -28.70 43.01
N THR A 89 -1.87 -28.00 43.29
CA THR A 89 -0.69 -28.63 43.91
C THR A 89 -0.24 -27.99 45.22
N ALA A 90 0.28 -28.83 46.11
CA ALA A 90 0.92 -28.45 47.37
C ALA A 90 2.18 -29.29 47.61
N MET A 91 2.90 -28.99 48.69
CA MET A 91 4.02 -29.79 49.19
C MET A 91 3.63 -30.38 50.55
N LEU A 92 3.80 -31.68 50.72
CA LEU A 92 3.66 -32.41 51.98
C LEU A 92 5.00 -33.04 52.33
N ASP A 93 5.60 -32.62 53.44
CA ASP A 93 6.88 -33.16 53.93
C ASP A 93 7.99 -33.19 52.86
N GLY A 94 8.03 -32.15 52.01
CA GLY A 94 8.98 -32.02 50.90
C GLY A 94 8.59 -32.73 49.59
N SER A 95 7.52 -33.52 49.61
CA SER A 95 6.98 -34.21 48.43
C SER A 95 5.82 -33.42 47.80
N ARG A 96 5.76 -33.36 46.48
CA ARG A 96 4.67 -32.70 45.76
C ARG A 96 3.41 -33.57 45.83
N VAL A 97 2.29 -32.96 46.19
CA VAL A 97 0.95 -33.59 46.14
C VAL A 97 0.07 -32.86 45.15
N ASP A 98 -0.73 -33.63 44.41
CA ASP A 98 -1.63 -33.15 43.37
C ASP A 98 -3.07 -33.50 43.76
N ALA A 99 -3.89 -32.47 43.98
CA ALA A 99 -5.29 -32.59 44.38
C ALA A 99 -6.09 -33.44 43.40
N THR A 100 -5.73 -33.42 42.13
CA THR A 100 -6.45 -34.12 41.08
C THR A 100 -6.19 -35.64 41.04
N THR A 101 -5.21 -36.12 41.82
CA THR A 101 -4.93 -37.57 41.96
C THR A 101 -5.72 -38.21 43.10
N TYR A 102 -6.39 -37.43 43.94
CA TYR A 102 -7.18 -37.93 45.06
C TYR A 102 -8.59 -38.31 44.61
N THR A 103 -9.07 -39.47 45.07
CA THR A 103 -10.50 -39.78 45.04
C THR A 103 -11.24 -38.92 46.06
N GLY A 104 -12.57 -38.80 45.96
CA GLY A 104 -13.38 -38.08 46.95
C GLY A 104 -13.14 -38.56 48.38
N ALA A 105 -13.05 -39.89 48.58
CA ALA A 105 -12.78 -40.49 49.88
C ALA A 105 -11.35 -40.19 50.37
N ALA A 106 -10.33 -40.35 49.51
CA ALA A 106 -8.94 -40.06 49.88
C ALA A 106 -8.71 -38.57 50.18
N TRP A 107 -9.45 -37.68 49.50
CA TRP A 107 -9.41 -36.25 49.78
C TRP A 107 -10.04 -35.91 51.14
N SER A 108 -11.18 -36.53 51.47
CA SER A 108 -11.79 -36.39 52.79
C SER A 108 -10.86 -36.92 53.90
N GLU A 109 -10.20 -38.05 53.68
CA GLU A 109 -9.21 -38.59 54.61
C GLU A 109 -8.04 -37.62 54.81
N LEU A 110 -7.48 -37.06 53.72
CA LEU A 110 -6.46 -36.02 53.80
C LEU A 110 -6.94 -34.81 54.62
N GLN A 111 -8.18 -34.36 54.42
CA GLN A 111 -8.77 -33.23 55.15
C GLN A 111 -8.94 -33.47 56.65
N GLU A 112 -9.05 -34.72 57.08
CA GLU A 112 -9.20 -35.13 58.49
C GLU A 112 -7.86 -35.52 59.13
N SER A 113 -6.89 -35.95 58.32
CA SER A 113 -5.57 -36.40 58.75
C SER A 113 -4.75 -35.31 59.46
N GLU A 114 -3.72 -35.73 60.22
CA GLU A 114 -2.71 -34.82 60.77
C GLU A 114 -1.78 -34.25 59.68
N GLU A 115 -1.70 -34.90 58.52
CA GLU A 115 -0.88 -34.47 57.37
C GLU A 115 -1.33 -33.11 56.85
N ARG A 116 -2.63 -32.79 56.97
CA ARG A 116 -3.20 -31.49 56.57
C ARG A 116 -2.53 -30.30 57.25
N LYS A 117 -1.89 -30.50 58.41
CA LYS A 117 -1.20 -29.43 59.15
C LYS A 117 0.19 -29.14 58.57
N ARG A 118 0.77 -30.09 57.83
CA ARG A 118 2.11 -30.04 57.23
C ARG A 118 2.12 -29.65 55.75
N LEU A 119 0.94 -29.54 55.12
CA LEU A 119 0.79 -29.05 53.76
C LEU A 119 1.26 -27.59 53.64
N VAL A 120 2.09 -27.30 52.64
CA VAL A 120 2.53 -25.94 52.30
C VAL A 120 2.39 -25.65 50.81
N MET A 121 2.19 -24.38 50.48
CA MET A 121 2.08 -23.91 49.10
C MET A 121 3.44 -23.97 48.39
N PRO A 122 3.54 -24.45 47.14
CA PRO A 122 4.83 -24.75 46.51
C PRO A 122 5.74 -23.54 46.29
N LEU A 123 5.15 -22.36 46.05
CA LEU A 123 5.91 -21.14 45.72
C LEU A 123 6.33 -20.32 46.95
N CYS A 124 5.46 -20.19 47.95
CA CYS A 124 5.70 -19.34 49.11
C CYS A 124 6.05 -20.12 50.40
N GLY A 125 5.87 -21.44 50.42
CA GLY A 125 6.13 -22.27 51.60
C GLY A 125 5.16 -22.04 52.76
N ILE A 126 4.11 -21.23 52.56
CA ILE A 126 3.11 -20.93 53.58
C ILE A 126 2.15 -22.11 53.69
N ARG A 127 1.66 -22.36 54.91
CA ARG A 127 0.71 -23.43 55.18
C ARG A 127 -0.50 -23.40 54.23
N ALA A 128 -0.74 -24.52 53.58
CA ALA A 128 -1.87 -24.77 52.72
C ALA A 128 -3.00 -25.46 53.48
N VAL A 129 -4.22 -25.36 52.94
CA VAL A 129 -5.42 -26.08 53.39
C VAL A 129 -6.09 -26.73 52.18
N ALA A 130 -6.42 -28.01 52.31
CA ALA A 130 -7.22 -28.76 51.34
C ALA A 130 -8.69 -28.34 51.43
N LYS A 131 -9.23 -27.78 50.35
CA LYS A 131 -10.62 -27.30 50.24
C LYS A 131 -11.34 -27.97 49.09
N SER A 132 -12.66 -27.97 49.18
CA SER A 132 -13.56 -28.46 48.13
C SER A 132 -14.59 -27.38 47.81
N ARG A 133 -14.97 -27.27 46.53
CA ARG A 133 -16.08 -26.43 46.08
C ARG A 133 -17.02 -27.27 45.21
N GLY A 134 -18.26 -27.46 45.69
CA GLY A 134 -19.18 -28.42 45.07
C GLY A 134 -18.67 -29.86 45.23
N ALA A 135 -19.22 -30.78 44.41
CA ALA A 135 -18.91 -32.20 44.50
C ALA A 135 -17.56 -32.59 43.86
N SER A 136 -17.05 -31.81 42.89
CA SER A 136 -15.95 -32.25 42.02
C SER A 136 -14.69 -31.39 42.05
N THR A 137 -14.74 -30.14 42.54
CA THR A 137 -13.55 -29.27 42.54
C THR A 137 -12.80 -29.36 43.86
N GLN A 138 -11.65 -30.04 43.85
CA GLN A 138 -10.69 -30.12 44.96
C GLN A 138 -9.50 -29.20 44.70
N TYR A 139 -9.02 -28.49 45.72
CA TYR A 139 -7.90 -27.56 45.57
C TYR A 139 -7.22 -27.26 46.91
N PHE A 140 -5.97 -26.82 46.83
CA PHE A 140 -5.24 -26.23 47.95
C PHE A 140 -5.38 -24.72 47.93
N ALA A 141 -5.54 -24.14 49.12
CA ALA A 141 -5.56 -22.69 49.33
C ALA A 141 -4.67 -22.31 50.49
N HIS A 142 -4.30 -21.04 50.58
CA HIS A 142 -3.62 -20.52 51.76
C HIS A 142 -4.49 -20.70 53.02
N TYR A 143 -3.88 -21.17 54.12
CA TYR A 143 -4.56 -21.19 55.42
C TYR A 143 -4.83 -19.76 55.91
N ARG A 144 -3.87 -18.84 55.72
CA ARG A 144 -4.00 -17.39 55.97
C ARG A 144 -3.32 -16.61 54.84
N THR A 145 -4.10 -15.84 54.07
CA THR A 145 -3.59 -15.07 52.92
C THR A 145 -2.72 -13.87 53.35
N ALA A 146 -2.95 -13.32 54.55
CA ALA A 146 -2.24 -12.14 55.06
C ALA A 146 -0.72 -12.36 55.26
N GLU A 147 -0.29 -13.61 55.37
CA GLU A 147 1.12 -13.99 55.55
C GLU A 147 1.86 -14.14 54.20
N CYS A 148 1.12 -14.13 53.08
CA CYS A 148 1.71 -14.25 51.75
C CYS A 148 1.96 -12.89 51.10
N LYS A 149 3.22 -12.63 50.77
CA LYS A 149 3.63 -11.45 49.98
C LYS A 149 3.72 -11.73 48.47
N ALA A 150 3.56 -12.99 48.05
CA ALA A 150 3.61 -13.37 46.65
C ALA A 150 2.26 -13.10 45.97
N ASP A 151 2.31 -12.50 44.78
CA ASP A 151 1.10 -12.30 43.96
C ASP A 151 0.65 -13.66 43.41
N HIS A 152 -0.45 -14.13 43.98
CA HIS A 152 -1.08 -15.36 43.59
C HIS A 152 -2.40 -15.03 42.92
N GLY A 153 -2.39 -14.90 41.59
CA GLY A 153 -3.60 -14.70 40.81
C GLY A 153 -4.66 -15.74 41.18
N GLY A 154 -5.88 -15.29 41.50
CA GLY A 154 -6.97 -16.19 41.86
C GLY A 154 -7.40 -17.03 40.65
N GLU A 155 -7.10 -18.33 40.67
CA GLU A 155 -7.61 -19.28 39.69
C GLU A 155 -9.10 -19.54 39.92
N SER A 156 -9.87 -19.71 38.84
CA SER A 156 -11.30 -19.98 38.91
C SER A 156 -11.58 -21.48 38.83
N PRO A 157 -12.76 -21.96 39.30
CA PRO A 157 -13.13 -23.37 39.17
C PRO A 157 -13.08 -23.89 37.73
N GLN A 158 -13.40 -23.04 36.74
CA GLN A 158 -13.28 -23.35 35.32
C GLN A 158 -11.83 -23.64 34.90
N HIS A 159 -10.88 -22.88 35.45
CA HIS A 159 -9.45 -23.08 35.16
C HIS A 159 -8.97 -24.41 35.72
N LEU A 160 -9.33 -24.72 36.97
CA LEU A 160 -9.06 -26.01 37.61
C LEU A 160 -9.68 -27.17 36.83
N ALA A 161 -10.97 -27.08 36.47
CA ALA A 161 -11.66 -28.12 35.73
C ALA A 161 -10.99 -28.41 34.37
N MET A 162 -10.60 -27.38 33.62
CA MET A 162 -9.90 -27.57 32.34
C MET A 162 -8.52 -28.22 32.53
N LYS A 163 -7.73 -27.77 33.52
CA LYS A 163 -6.45 -28.42 33.87
C LYS A 163 -6.64 -29.89 34.23
N THR A 164 -7.67 -30.18 35.02
CA THR A 164 -8.01 -31.53 35.45
C THR A 164 -8.34 -32.41 34.24
N ALA A 165 -9.23 -31.95 33.38
CA ALA A 165 -9.63 -32.67 32.17
C ALA A 165 -8.45 -32.97 31.23
N LEU A 166 -7.55 -31.99 31.05
CA LEU A 166 -6.34 -32.16 30.23
C LEU A 166 -5.41 -33.21 30.82
N ARG A 167 -5.12 -33.14 32.12
CA ARG A 167 -4.30 -34.14 32.82
C ARG A 167 -4.84 -35.54 32.61
N ASP A 168 -6.14 -35.73 32.84
CA ASP A 168 -6.79 -37.04 32.72
C ASP A 168 -6.68 -37.58 31.30
N ARG A 169 -6.91 -36.71 30.29
CA ARG A 169 -6.79 -37.10 28.89
C ARG A 169 -5.35 -37.45 28.49
N ILE A 170 -4.37 -36.68 28.95
CA ILE A 170 -2.95 -36.92 28.69
C ILE A 170 -2.52 -38.26 29.33
N ASN A 171 -2.87 -38.49 30.60
CA ASN A 171 -2.53 -39.71 31.32
C ASN A 171 -3.23 -40.96 30.75
N ALA A 172 -4.39 -40.81 30.10
CA ALA A 172 -5.04 -41.89 29.38
C ALA A 172 -4.33 -42.26 28.06
N THR A 173 -3.35 -41.46 27.62
CA THR A 173 -2.58 -41.73 26.39
C THR A 173 -1.31 -42.51 26.73
N GLU A 174 -1.13 -43.67 26.09
CA GLU A 174 0.06 -44.50 26.29
C GLU A 174 1.37 -43.72 26.07
N ARG A 175 2.33 -43.92 26.99
CA ARG A 175 3.68 -43.32 27.00
C ARG A 175 3.74 -41.81 27.24
N TRP A 176 2.67 -41.27 27.82
CA TRP A 176 2.58 -39.87 28.20
C TRP A 176 2.13 -39.73 29.64
N HIS A 177 2.68 -38.74 30.32
CA HIS A 177 2.25 -38.33 31.64
C HIS A 177 2.05 -36.81 31.70
N ALA A 178 1.04 -36.41 32.45
CA ALA A 178 0.75 -35.01 32.73
C ALA A 178 1.32 -34.60 34.09
N ILE A 179 1.89 -33.40 34.12
CA ILE A 179 2.31 -32.73 35.35
C ILE A 179 1.57 -31.40 35.41
N VAL A 180 0.57 -31.33 36.29
CA VAL A 180 -0.22 -30.12 36.54
C VAL A 180 0.64 -29.10 37.29
N GLU A 181 0.51 -27.81 36.97
CA GLU A 181 1.22 -26.69 37.61
C GLU A 181 2.74 -26.88 37.67
N PHE A 182 3.35 -27.33 36.57
CA PHE A 182 4.78 -27.63 36.51
C PHE A 182 5.61 -26.33 36.60
N PRO A 183 6.40 -26.13 37.68
CA PRO A 183 7.24 -24.94 37.79
C PRO A 183 8.44 -25.06 36.86
N HIS A 184 8.75 -24.00 36.11
CA HIS A 184 10.02 -23.92 35.40
C HIS A 184 11.19 -24.01 36.40
N PRO A 185 12.36 -24.60 36.05
CA PRO A 185 13.51 -24.69 36.95
C PRO A 185 13.95 -23.36 37.59
N SER A 186 13.84 -22.23 36.88
CA SER A 186 14.11 -20.89 37.45
C SER A 186 13.05 -20.42 38.46
N ARG A 187 11.90 -21.10 38.54
CA ARG A 187 10.71 -20.77 39.34
C ARG A 187 10.04 -19.43 39.00
N GLU A 188 10.44 -18.80 37.90
CA GLU A 188 9.89 -17.51 37.46
C GLU A 188 8.52 -17.64 36.78
N TRP A 189 8.14 -18.85 36.36
CA TRP A 189 6.87 -19.13 35.74
C TRP A 189 6.50 -20.61 35.88
N THR A 190 5.22 -20.90 35.72
CA THR A 190 4.61 -22.21 35.89
C THR A 190 3.80 -22.55 34.65
N ILE A 191 3.87 -23.81 34.23
CA ILE A 191 3.04 -24.39 33.17
C ILE A 191 1.77 -24.92 33.78
N ASP A 192 0.62 -24.57 33.21
CA ASP A 192 -0.67 -25.05 33.73
C ASP A 192 -0.77 -26.58 33.69
N VAL A 193 -0.49 -27.21 32.54
CA VAL A 193 -0.35 -28.67 32.42
C VAL A 193 0.77 -28.99 31.43
N LEU A 194 1.84 -29.63 31.91
CA LEU A 194 2.90 -30.16 31.05
C LEU A 194 2.57 -31.61 30.67
N ALA A 195 2.47 -31.90 29.38
CA ALA A 195 2.53 -33.27 28.86
C ALA A 195 3.98 -33.61 28.49
N GLU A 196 4.51 -34.69 29.03
CA GLU A 196 5.86 -35.18 28.74
C GLU A 196 5.78 -36.65 28.32
N SER A 197 6.56 -37.02 27.30
CA SER A 197 6.71 -38.41 26.88
C SER A 197 7.61 -39.19 27.84
N ASP A 198 7.42 -40.51 27.94
CA ASP A 198 8.25 -41.37 28.82
C ASP A 198 9.76 -41.22 28.56
N ASP A 199 10.15 -41.03 27.30
CA ASP A 199 11.54 -40.84 26.88
C ASP A 199 12.05 -39.40 27.08
N ARG A 200 11.19 -38.49 27.57
CA ARG A 200 11.42 -37.07 27.85
C ARG A 200 11.89 -36.25 26.65
N LYS A 201 11.75 -36.76 25.43
CA LYS A 201 12.15 -36.06 24.19
C LYS A 201 11.10 -35.09 23.69
N ARG A 202 9.84 -35.26 24.11
CA ARG A 202 8.73 -34.44 23.65
C ARG A 202 8.00 -33.85 24.84
N ARG A 203 7.84 -32.53 24.81
CA ARG A 203 7.17 -31.75 25.84
C ARG A 203 6.17 -30.78 25.21
N ILE A 204 4.95 -30.81 25.71
CA ILE A 204 3.87 -29.93 25.27
C ILE A 204 3.30 -29.23 26.51
N ALA A 205 3.34 -27.91 26.51
CA ALA A 205 2.75 -27.08 27.55
C ALA A 205 1.32 -26.71 27.15
N PHE A 206 0.33 -27.18 27.88
CA PHE A 206 -1.04 -26.71 27.75
C PHE A 206 -1.28 -25.57 28.74
N GLU A 207 -1.59 -24.38 28.22
CA GLU A 207 -1.83 -23.15 28.97
C GLU A 207 -3.30 -22.76 28.89
N VAL A 208 -3.99 -22.74 30.03
CA VAL A 208 -5.42 -22.43 30.09
C VAL A 208 -5.58 -20.94 30.39
N GLN A 209 -5.89 -20.14 29.39
CA GLN A 209 -5.97 -18.69 29.52
C GLN A 209 -7.42 -18.20 29.36
N LEU A 210 -8.17 -18.16 30.48
CA LEU A 210 -9.59 -17.79 30.48
C LEU A 210 -9.86 -16.28 30.61
N SER A 211 -8.87 -15.50 31.01
CA SER A 211 -8.94 -14.02 31.01
C SER A 211 -8.32 -13.42 29.75
N SER A 212 -8.82 -12.26 29.37
CA SER A 212 -8.19 -11.44 28.34
C SER A 212 -6.72 -11.18 28.68
N GLN A 213 -5.88 -11.29 27.66
CA GLN A 213 -4.45 -11.05 27.73
C GLN A 213 -4.02 -10.38 26.42
N ALA A 214 -3.13 -9.40 26.49
CA ALA A 214 -2.63 -8.71 25.29
C ALA A 214 -1.88 -9.71 24.38
N PRO A 215 -2.00 -9.59 23.04
CA PRO A 215 -1.28 -10.45 22.09
C PRO A 215 0.23 -10.52 22.37
N GLU A 216 0.86 -9.40 22.71
CA GLU A 216 2.29 -9.30 23.01
C GLU A 216 2.68 -10.19 24.20
N ARG A 217 1.79 -10.35 25.18
CA ARG A 217 2.03 -11.22 26.33
C ARG A 217 1.94 -12.70 25.95
N TYR A 218 1.07 -13.09 25.01
CA TYR A 218 1.10 -14.44 24.43
C TYR A 218 2.41 -14.67 23.67
N GLN A 219 2.88 -13.69 22.90
CA GLN A 219 4.14 -13.80 22.16
C GLN A 219 5.33 -13.98 23.10
N HIS A 220 5.46 -13.11 24.10
CA HIS A 220 6.53 -13.20 25.09
C HIS A 220 6.49 -14.52 25.87
N ARG A 221 5.31 -14.93 26.36
CA ARG A 221 5.17 -16.20 27.09
C ARG A 221 5.49 -17.38 26.17
N SER A 222 4.92 -17.42 24.96
CA SER A 222 5.20 -18.48 23.96
C SER A 222 6.68 -18.59 23.65
N GLN A 223 7.38 -17.47 23.51
CA GLN A 223 8.82 -17.46 23.24
C GLN A 223 9.62 -18.15 24.33
N ARG A 224 9.23 -18.03 25.62
CA ARG A 224 9.90 -18.73 26.72
C ARG A 224 9.78 -20.26 26.57
N TYR A 225 8.60 -20.78 26.26
CA TYR A 225 8.45 -22.22 26.03
C TYR A 225 9.29 -22.70 24.83
N PHE A 226 9.32 -21.95 23.73
CA PHE A 226 10.15 -22.27 22.57
C PHE A 226 11.66 -22.24 22.88
N ASN A 227 12.11 -21.41 23.82
CA ASN A 227 13.51 -21.39 24.25
C ASN A 227 13.91 -22.64 25.05
N ASP A 228 12.94 -23.30 25.68
CA ASP A 228 13.14 -24.48 26.53
C ASP A 228 12.73 -25.79 25.83
N ASP A 229 12.59 -25.77 24.50
CA ASP A 229 12.14 -26.89 23.68
C ASP A 229 10.78 -27.48 24.11
N VAL A 230 9.91 -26.65 24.68
CA VAL A 230 8.53 -27.00 25.03
C VAL A 230 7.57 -26.36 24.04
N PHE A 231 6.71 -27.17 23.42
CA PHE A 231 5.71 -26.64 22.49
C PHE A 231 4.49 -26.08 23.26
N PRO A 232 4.20 -24.76 23.18
CA PRO A 232 3.06 -24.19 23.90
C PRO A 232 1.76 -24.39 23.12
N VAL A 233 0.67 -24.70 23.82
CA VAL A 233 -0.70 -24.80 23.32
C VAL A 233 -1.60 -23.97 24.22
N TRP A 234 -2.12 -22.87 23.69
CA TRP A 234 -2.96 -21.94 24.44
C TRP A 234 -4.43 -22.28 24.27
N ILE A 235 -5.09 -22.67 25.35
CA ILE A 235 -6.53 -22.92 25.38
C ILE A 235 -7.24 -21.64 25.84
N VAL A 236 -8.04 -21.08 24.95
CA VAL A 236 -8.71 -19.78 25.17
C VAL A 236 -10.20 -19.85 24.85
N PRO A 237 -11.03 -19.02 25.50
CA PRO A 237 -12.45 -18.94 25.18
C PRO A 237 -12.72 -18.31 23.82
N ARG A 238 -11.85 -17.41 23.35
CA ARG A 238 -12.06 -16.60 22.15
C ARG A 238 -10.76 -16.39 21.38
N ARG A 239 -10.87 -16.21 20.06
CA ARG A 239 -9.72 -15.96 19.19
C ARG A 239 -9.03 -14.65 19.55
N LEU A 240 -7.71 -14.61 19.38
CA LEU A 240 -6.95 -13.38 19.54
C LEU A 240 -7.25 -12.42 18.39
N GLU A 241 -7.71 -11.22 18.74
CA GLU A 241 -7.88 -10.14 17.78
C GLU A 241 -6.53 -9.45 17.57
N TYR A 242 -6.16 -9.20 16.31
CA TYR A 242 -4.99 -8.41 15.92
C TYR A 242 -3.62 -8.94 16.39
N SER A 243 -3.28 -10.20 16.07
CA SER A 243 -1.90 -10.67 16.16
C SER A 243 -1.18 -10.52 14.82
N ARG A 244 0.05 -9.98 14.84
CA ARG A 244 0.91 -9.94 13.64
C ARG A 244 1.61 -11.26 13.35
N ILE A 245 1.65 -12.15 14.34
CA ILE A 245 2.32 -13.46 14.24
C ILE A 245 1.37 -14.56 14.68
N GLU A 246 1.69 -15.78 14.30
CA GLU A 246 0.92 -16.96 14.67
C GLU A 246 1.36 -17.48 16.04
N ILE A 247 0.37 -17.86 16.85
CA ILE A 247 0.54 -18.47 18.18
C ILE A 247 -0.28 -19.77 18.20
N PRO A 248 0.21 -20.88 18.77
CA PRO A 248 -0.54 -22.14 18.77
C PRO A 248 -1.74 -22.04 19.73
N LEU A 249 -2.85 -21.56 19.18
CA LEU A 249 -4.07 -21.21 19.90
C LEU A 249 -5.15 -22.24 19.61
N VAL A 250 -5.87 -22.65 20.65
CA VAL A 250 -7.03 -23.53 20.60
C VAL A 250 -8.21 -22.79 21.22
N VAL A 251 -9.20 -22.47 20.39
CA VAL A 251 -10.39 -21.75 20.82
C VAL A 251 -11.48 -22.76 21.16
N THR A 252 -12.00 -22.74 22.39
CA THR A 252 -12.99 -23.71 22.89
C THR A 252 -14.36 -23.09 23.21
N GLY A 253 -14.46 -21.76 23.30
CA GLY A 253 -15.67 -21.09 23.83
C GLY A 253 -15.84 -21.18 25.35
N PHE A 254 -15.15 -22.10 26.02
CA PHE A 254 -15.20 -22.28 27.47
C PHE A 254 -14.42 -21.19 28.21
N GLY A 255 -15.09 -20.40 29.04
CA GLY A 255 -14.53 -19.22 29.69
C GLY A 255 -14.95 -19.07 31.15
N LYS A 256 -14.57 -17.95 31.79
CA LYS A 256 -14.82 -17.72 33.23
C LYS A 256 -16.30 -17.71 33.64
N SER A 257 -17.21 -17.47 32.70
CA SER A 257 -18.67 -17.48 32.91
C SER A 257 -19.34 -18.79 32.52
N SER A 258 -18.58 -19.76 32.00
CA SER A 258 -19.12 -21.08 31.65
C SER A 258 -19.46 -21.87 32.90
N GLU A 259 -20.51 -22.68 32.82
CA GLU A 259 -20.82 -23.68 33.83
C GLU A 259 -19.72 -24.74 33.85
N VAL A 260 -19.31 -25.14 35.06
CA VAL A 260 -18.31 -26.20 35.24
C VAL A 260 -19.07 -27.53 35.25
N PRO A 261 -18.75 -28.48 34.35
CA PRO A 261 -19.39 -29.78 34.36
C PRO A 261 -19.07 -30.54 35.66
N GLU A 262 -19.96 -31.44 36.07
CA GLU A 262 -19.74 -32.29 37.25
C GLU A 262 -18.50 -33.16 37.06
N ASP A 263 -18.37 -33.79 35.89
CA ASP A 263 -17.16 -34.50 35.45
C ASP A 263 -16.33 -33.62 34.50
N PRO A 264 -15.11 -33.19 34.90
CA PRO A 264 -14.22 -32.43 34.05
C PRO A 264 -13.91 -33.09 32.70
N VAL A 265 -13.95 -34.42 32.59
CA VAL A 265 -13.67 -35.15 31.33
C VAL A 265 -14.59 -34.70 30.20
N ALA A 266 -15.82 -34.26 30.50
CA ALA A 266 -16.76 -33.72 29.51
C ALA A 266 -16.19 -32.50 28.75
N LEU A 267 -15.20 -31.78 29.28
CA LEU A 267 -14.53 -30.68 28.58
C LEU A 267 -13.73 -31.16 27.35
N MET A 268 -13.38 -32.45 27.27
CA MET A 268 -12.72 -33.02 26.10
C MET A 268 -13.62 -33.09 24.85
N ASP A 269 -14.94 -33.02 25.03
CA ASP A 269 -15.92 -33.00 23.94
C ASP A 269 -16.19 -31.59 23.38
N LEU A 270 -15.57 -30.56 23.98
CA LEU A 270 -15.69 -29.19 23.48
C LEU A 270 -15.22 -29.09 22.04
N ALA A 271 -16.04 -28.47 21.19
CA ALA A 271 -15.67 -28.12 19.84
C ALA A 271 -14.49 -27.14 19.86
N VAL A 272 -13.49 -27.38 19.01
CA VAL A 272 -12.30 -26.53 18.93
C VAL A 272 -12.14 -25.88 17.57
N THR A 273 -11.52 -24.72 17.56
CA THR A 273 -11.01 -24.08 16.35
C THR A 273 -9.55 -23.74 16.56
N THR A 274 -8.71 -24.14 15.60
CA THR A 274 -7.27 -23.89 15.62
C THR A 274 -6.73 -23.84 14.19
N ASP A 275 -5.59 -23.18 13.99
CA ASP A 275 -5.03 -22.87 12.67
C ASP A 275 -3.90 -23.84 12.24
N PHE A 276 -3.56 -24.84 13.07
CA PHE A 276 -2.46 -25.77 12.80
C PHE A 276 -2.87 -27.25 12.83
N ARG A 277 -4.16 -27.53 13.07
CA ARG A 277 -4.74 -28.86 13.30
C ARG A 277 -6.23 -28.85 12.93
N ASP A 278 -6.76 -30.00 12.53
CA ASP A 278 -8.12 -30.12 11.95
C ASP A 278 -9.09 -30.92 12.84
N GLU A 279 -8.66 -31.30 14.04
CA GLU A 279 -9.48 -32.08 14.97
C GLU A 279 -10.69 -31.26 15.46
N ALA A 280 -11.87 -31.89 15.47
CA ALA A 280 -13.12 -31.21 15.80
C ALA A 280 -13.32 -30.97 17.30
N THR A 281 -12.72 -31.81 18.16
CA THR A 281 -12.87 -31.73 19.62
C THR A 281 -11.53 -31.57 20.33
N LEU A 282 -11.56 -31.03 21.56
CA LEU A 282 -10.38 -30.82 22.36
C LEU A 282 -9.64 -32.14 22.67
N GLY A 283 -10.37 -33.21 23.02
CA GLY A 283 -9.79 -34.51 23.31
C GLY A 283 -9.16 -35.19 22.10
N ALA A 284 -9.75 -35.04 20.91
CA ALA A 284 -9.15 -35.52 19.66
C ALA A 284 -7.88 -34.74 19.32
N LEU A 285 -7.90 -33.42 19.52
CA LEU A 285 -6.74 -32.56 19.32
C LEU A 285 -5.58 -32.96 20.26
N VAL A 286 -5.84 -33.13 21.55
CA VAL A 286 -4.82 -33.57 22.53
C VAL A 286 -4.19 -34.89 22.08
N ASP A 287 -4.99 -35.90 21.75
CA ASP A 287 -4.47 -37.19 21.27
C ASP A 287 -3.60 -37.05 20.02
N SER A 288 -4.04 -36.22 19.08
CA SER A 288 -3.30 -35.97 17.84
C SER A 288 -1.95 -35.29 18.12
N LEU A 289 -1.92 -34.31 19.03
CA LEU A 289 -0.68 -33.64 19.44
C LEU A 289 0.30 -34.61 20.09
N LEU A 290 -0.17 -35.45 21.01
CA LEU A 290 0.66 -36.44 21.69
C LEU A 290 1.18 -37.51 20.70
N ARG A 291 0.30 -38.10 19.89
CA ARG A 291 0.67 -39.22 19.00
C ARG A 291 1.39 -38.78 17.72
N ARG A 292 0.95 -37.70 17.07
CA ARG A 292 1.42 -37.27 15.74
C ARG A 292 2.35 -36.05 15.76
N GLY A 293 2.56 -35.43 16.92
CA GLY A 293 3.33 -34.18 17.01
C GLY A 293 2.45 -32.95 16.84
N HIS A 294 3.04 -31.76 16.84
CA HIS A 294 2.30 -30.51 16.72
C HIS A 294 2.16 -30.00 15.28
N GLY A 295 3.07 -30.35 14.37
CA GLY A 295 3.00 -29.92 12.96
C GLY A 295 3.22 -28.42 12.72
N TRP A 296 3.61 -27.67 13.76
CA TRP A 296 3.80 -26.20 13.72
C TRP A 296 4.91 -25.76 12.76
N GLN A 297 4.57 -24.95 11.77
CA GLN A 297 5.50 -24.52 10.71
C GLN A 297 6.00 -23.07 10.86
N HIS A 298 5.35 -22.28 11.70
CA HIS A 298 5.65 -20.84 11.82
C HIS A 298 6.94 -20.57 12.62
N GLY A 299 7.38 -21.52 13.44
CA GLY A 299 8.51 -21.37 14.34
C GLY A 299 8.18 -20.49 15.55
N SER A 300 9.21 -20.06 16.28
CA SER A 300 9.04 -19.23 17.48
C SER A 300 8.59 -17.80 17.14
N PRO A 301 7.96 -17.09 18.08
CA PRO A 301 7.62 -15.68 17.93
C PRO A 301 8.75 -14.80 17.40
N ALA A 302 9.96 -14.95 17.93
CA ALA A 302 11.14 -14.20 17.53
C ALA A 302 11.52 -14.44 16.05
N VAL A 303 11.42 -15.68 15.59
CA VAL A 303 11.69 -16.04 14.18
C VAL A 303 10.67 -15.38 13.25
N GLN A 304 9.39 -15.38 13.64
CA GLN A 304 8.32 -14.74 12.88
C GLN A 304 8.49 -13.22 12.83
N ILE A 305 8.76 -12.57 13.98
CA ILE A 305 9.01 -11.12 14.06
C ILE A 305 10.20 -10.72 13.19
N ALA A 306 11.31 -11.47 13.27
CA ALA A 306 12.49 -11.21 12.44
C ALA A 306 12.21 -11.40 10.93
N ARG A 307 11.27 -12.27 10.55
CA ARG A 307 10.84 -12.42 9.15
C ARG A 307 10.05 -11.19 8.68
N LEU A 308 9.09 -10.73 9.48
CA LEU A 308 8.29 -9.55 9.19
C LEU A 308 9.16 -8.29 9.07
N GLN A 309 10.10 -8.08 10.00
CA GLN A 309 11.04 -6.95 9.95
C GLN A 309 11.85 -6.94 8.64
N ARG A 310 12.38 -8.11 8.23
CA ARG A 310 13.11 -8.24 6.96
C ARG A 310 12.24 -7.96 5.73
N GLU A 311 10.95 -8.29 5.77
CA GLU A 311 10.00 -7.96 4.72
C GLU A 311 9.69 -6.46 4.67
N GLU A 312 9.42 -5.85 5.82
CA GLU A 312 9.17 -4.41 5.95
C GLU A 312 10.37 -3.58 5.47
N GLU A 313 11.60 -3.97 5.85
CA GLU A 313 12.83 -3.33 5.39
C GLU A 313 13.04 -3.50 3.87
N ARG A 314 12.80 -4.69 3.31
CA ARG A 314 12.90 -4.90 1.86
C ARG A 314 11.89 -4.02 1.12
N ALA A 315 10.67 -3.94 1.61
CA ALA A 315 9.64 -3.08 1.03
C ALA A 315 10.00 -1.60 1.17
N ALA A 316 10.60 -1.18 2.29
CA ALA A 316 11.09 0.19 2.48
C ALA A 316 12.21 0.53 1.47
N ARG A 317 13.22 -0.34 1.35
CA ARG A 317 14.30 -0.18 0.37
C ARG A 317 13.77 -0.07 -1.07
N ALA A 318 12.81 -0.91 -1.43
CA ALA A 318 12.18 -0.85 -2.76
C ALA A 318 11.43 0.47 -3.01
N ARG A 319 10.68 0.97 -2.01
CA ARG A 319 10.00 2.28 -2.10
C ARG A 319 10.98 3.44 -2.22
N ASP A 320 12.08 3.41 -1.48
CA ASP A 320 13.12 4.43 -1.55
C ASP A 320 13.84 4.42 -2.89
N GLU A 321 14.12 3.23 -3.44
CA GLU A 321 14.69 3.09 -4.78
C GLU A 321 13.73 3.60 -5.86
N GLU A 322 12.45 3.25 -5.79
CA GLU A 322 11.42 3.76 -6.70
C GLU A 322 11.31 5.29 -6.64
N LYS A 323 11.33 5.85 -5.42
CA LYS A 323 11.33 7.30 -5.21
C LYS A 323 12.55 7.95 -5.84
N ARG A 324 13.76 7.43 -5.62
CA ARG A 324 15.00 7.93 -6.23
C ARG A 324 14.95 7.86 -7.75
N ARG A 325 14.42 6.77 -8.31
CA ARG A 325 14.24 6.61 -9.76
C ARG A 325 13.27 7.66 -10.32
N ARG A 326 12.17 7.94 -9.60
CA ARG A 326 11.22 8.99 -9.98
C ARG A 326 11.85 10.38 -9.94
N GLU A 327 12.56 10.71 -8.86
CA GLU A 327 13.25 12.00 -8.71
C GLU A 327 14.33 12.18 -9.80
N ALA A 328 15.11 11.14 -10.11
CA ALA A 328 16.08 11.17 -11.19
C ALA A 328 15.43 11.38 -12.57
N LEU A 329 14.27 10.76 -12.82
CA LEU A 329 13.52 10.96 -14.06
C LEU A 329 12.99 12.39 -14.17
N GLU A 330 12.41 12.92 -13.10
CA GLU A 330 11.91 14.30 -13.04
C GLU A 330 13.03 15.31 -13.27
N ALA A 331 14.19 15.12 -12.65
CA ALA A 331 15.37 15.95 -12.86
C ALA A 331 15.82 15.95 -14.34
N ARG A 332 15.81 14.78 -15.01
CA ARG A 332 16.14 14.67 -16.44
C ARG A 332 15.11 15.36 -17.34
N ILE A 333 13.83 15.29 -17.00
CA ILE A 333 12.77 16.03 -17.72
C ILE A 333 13.00 17.53 -17.58
N GLU A 334 13.34 18.01 -16.38
CA GLU A 334 13.59 19.43 -16.13
C GLU A 334 14.85 19.92 -16.85
N GLU A 335 15.92 19.14 -16.86
CA GLU A 335 17.13 19.42 -17.64
C GLU A 335 16.84 19.54 -19.13
N MET A 336 16.10 18.59 -19.72
CA MET A 336 15.69 18.67 -21.12
C MET A 336 14.85 19.94 -21.39
N ASN A 337 13.93 20.30 -20.50
CA ASN A 337 13.13 21.52 -20.64
C ASN A 337 13.98 22.80 -20.57
N ARG A 338 15.01 22.83 -19.73
CA ARG A 338 16.00 23.92 -19.69
C ARG A 338 16.78 24.02 -21.00
N ASN A 339 17.14 22.88 -21.58
CA ASN A 339 17.89 22.79 -22.84
C ASN A 339 17.00 22.87 -24.10
N SER A 340 15.71 23.21 -23.93
CA SER A 340 14.77 23.40 -25.03
C SER A 340 14.36 24.86 -25.16
N ALA A 341 14.20 25.33 -26.39
CA ALA A 341 13.78 26.69 -26.70
C ALA A 341 12.77 26.71 -27.86
N PRO A 342 11.78 27.63 -27.82
CA PRO A 342 10.88 27.83 -28.96
C PRO A 342 11.65 28.48 -30.12
N PRO A 343 11.53 28.00 -31.37
CA PRO A 343 12.23 28.57 -32.52
C PRO A 343 12.01 30.07 -32.72
N GLU A 344 10.86 30.59 -32.32
CA GLU A 344 10.56 32.03 -32.40
C GLU A 344 11.48 32.88 -31.52
N ALA A 345 12.02 32.33 -30.42
CA ALA A 345 12.95 33.06 -29.55
C ALA A 345 14.33 33.23 -30.21
N ALA A 346 14.76 32.27 -31.02
CA ALA A 346 16.06 32.30 -31.69
C ALA A 346 16.01 32.96 -33.08
N PHE A 347 14.92 32.75 -33.83
CA PHE A 347 14.81 33.15 -35.24
C PHE A 347 13.68 34.15 -35.53
N GLY A 348 12.97 34.61 -34.50
CA GLY A 348 11.80 35.48 -34.64
C GLY A 348 10.54 34.75 -35.09
N THR A 349 9.40 35.43 -35.00
CA THR A 349 8.10 34.85 -35.41
C THR A 349 8.04 34.65 -36.91
N HIS A 350 8.04 33.39 -37.34
CA HIS A 350 7.95 33.02 -38.75
C HIS A 350 7.14 31.73 -38.93
N THR A 351 6.01 31.83 -39.62
CA THR A 351 5.13 30.70 -39.91
C THR A 351 5.00 30.53 -41.42
N VAL A 352 5.31 29.34 -41.92
CA VAL A 352 5.11 28.98 -43.33
C VAL A 352 3.64 28.63 -43.53
N HIS A 353 2.95 29.40 -44.37
CA HIS A 353 1.57 29.12 -44.72
C HIS A 353 1.48 28.29 -46.00
N THR A 354 0.58 27.30 -46.00
CA THR A 354 0.34 26.38 -47.13
C THR A 354 -1.16 26.30 -47.42
N GLU A 355 -1.60 25.92 -48.63
CA GLU A 355 -3.03 25.84 -48.95
C GLU A 355 -3.74 24.76 -48.11
N ASP A 356 -3.22 23.53 -48.13
CA ASP A 356 -3.78 22.36 -47.41
C ASP A 356 -2.73 21.64 -46.53
N GLY A 357 -1.61 22.30 -46.19
CA GLY A 357 -0.48 21.64 -45.56
C GLY A 357 -0.62 21.39 -44.04
N PRO A 358 0.38 20.74 -43.43
CA PRO A 358 0.32 20.33 -42.02
C PRO A 358 0.41 21.52 -41.05
N PHE A 359 -0.20 21.35 -39.88
CA PHE A 359 0.20 22.10 -38.69
C PHE A 359 1.48 21.47 -38.14
N VAL A 360 2.55 22.26 -38.03
CA VAL A 360 3.83 21.79 -37.49
C VAL A 360 4.30 22.74 -36.41
N TRP A 361 4.56 22.18 -35.23
CA TRP A 361 5.25 22.84 -34.14
C TRP A 361 6.67 22.32 -34.08
N ALA A 362 7.61 23.21 -33.84
CA ALA A 362 9.01 22.83 -33.65
C ALA A 362 9.53 23.33 -32.31
N THR A 363 10.52 22.63 -31.79
CA THR A 363 11.31 22.99 -30.63
C THR A 363 12.79 22.82 -30.96
N LEU A 364 13.61 23.76 -30.51
CA LEU A 364 15.06 23.63 -30.56
C LEU A 364 15.49 22.90 -29.31
N ASN A 365 16.22 21.81 -29.46
CA ASN A 365 16.62 20.93 -28.36
C ASN A 365 18.09 20.57 -28.47
N GLN A 366 18.69 20.13 -27.36
CA GLN A 366 20.08 19.72 -27.30
C GLN A 366 20.21 18.20 -27.09
N CYS A 367 21.10 17.55 -27.84
CA CYS A 367 21.36 16.12 -27.67
C CYS A 367 21.86 15.82 -26.25
N TRP A 368 21.25 14.84 -25.57
CA TRP A 368 21.67 14.42 -24.24
C TRP A 368 23.04 13.68 -24.24
N SER A 369 23.52 13.20 -25.39
CA SER A 369 24.74 12.41 -25.49
C SER A 369 25.95 13.20 -26.00
N CYS A 370 25.78 14.07 -26.98
CA CYS A 370 26.88 14.84 -27.58
C CYS A 370 26.67 16.36 -27.52
N GLU A 371 25.61 16.82 -26.87
CA GLU A 371 25.28 18.25 -26.74
C GLU A 371 24.97 18.99 -28.07
N HIS A 372 24.86 18.29 -29.21
CA HIS A 372 24.50 18.88 -30.49
C HIS A 372 23.12 19.56 -30.47
N PRO A 373 22.98 20.82 -30.89
CA PRO A 373 21.68 21.48 -31.05
C PRO A 373 20.95 20.90 -32.25
N MET A 374 19.65 20.66 -32.14
CA MET A 374 18.84 20.15 -33.24
C MET A 374 17.40 20.67 -33.21
N VAL A 375 16.76 20.68 -34.38
CA VAL A 375 15.33 20.95 -34.50
C VAL A 375 14.54 19.65 -34.37
N LEU A 376 13.63 19.60 -33.39
CA LEU A 376 12.62 18.57 -33.24
C LEU A 376 11.25 19.14 -33.63
N TRP A 377 10.34 18.27 -34.07
CA TRP A 377 9.00 18.71 -34.48
C TRP A 377 7.89 17.75 -34.07
N ASN A 378 6.69 18.30 -33.96
CA ASN A 378 5.44 17.60 -33.77
C ASN A 378 4.46 18.09 -34.86
N ALA A 379 3.77 17.17 -35.52
CA ALA A 379 2.94 17.49 -36.67
C ALA A 379 1.54 16.90 -36.56
N GLU A 380 0.55 17.67 -37.01
CA GLU A 380 -0.84 17.24 -37.14
C GLU A 380 -1.37 17.57 -38.54
N SER A 381 -2.08 16.60 -39.14
CA SER A 381 -2.68 16.77 -40.47
C SER A 381 -3.87 17.72 -40.40
N ALA A 382 -3.95 18.68 -41.33
CA ALA A 382 -5.18 19.42 -41.56
C ALA A 382 -6.27 18.45 -42.06
N LYS A 383 -7.50 18.61 -41.57
CA LYS A 383 -8.64 17.79 -42.03
C LYS A 383 -9.14 18.35 -43.37
N PRO A 384 -9.23 17.55 -44.44
CA PRO A 384 -9.75 18.00 -45.72
C PRO A 384 -11.14 18.65 -45.58
N GLY A 385 -11.37 19.79 -46.25
CA GLY A 385 -12.63 20.53 -46.22
C GLY A 385 -12.93 21.29 -44.93
N ARG A 386 -12.08 21.20 -43.91
CA ARG A 386 -12.22 21.96 -42.66
C ARG A 386 -11.48 23.29 -42.79
N THR A 387 -12.17 24.41 -42.59
CA THR A 387 -11.49 25.70 -42.46
C THR A 387 -11.10 25.98 -41.02
N TYR A 388 -9.91 26.53 -40.83
CA TYR A 388 -9.36 26.88 -39.52
C TYR A 388 -9.25 28.40 -39.39
N SER A 389 -9.64 28.94 -38.23
CA SER A 389 -9.42 30.35 -37.86
C SER A 389 -8.15 30.53 -37.04
N THR A 390 -7.73 29.50 -36.29
CA THR A 390 -6.49 29.45 -35.51
C THR A 390 -5.87 28.06 -35.60
N ALA A 391 -4.59 27.95 -35.24
CA ALA A 391 -3.95 26.64 -35.08
C ALA A 391 -4.58 25.83 -33.93
N PRO A 392 -4.58 24.49 -34.01
CA PRO A 392 -4.97 23.63 -32.89
C PRO A 392 -4.09 23.87 -31.65
N ALA A 393 -4.55 23.42 -30.48
CA ALA A 393 -3.65 23.32 -29.32
C ALA A 393 -2.60 22.23 -29.58
N LEU A 394 -1.33 22.52 -29.23
CA LEU A 394 -0.26 21.54 -29.35
C LEU A 394 -0.53 20.34 -28.42
N VAL A 395 -0.62 19.15 -29.01
CA VAL A 395 -0.65 17.87 -28.27
C VAL A 395 0.56 17.05 -28.70
N VAL A 396 1.61 17.07 -27.88
CA VAL A 396 2.80 16.24 -28.11
C VAL A 396 2.49 14.81 -27.65
N ARG A 397 2.58 13.85 -28.56
CA ARG A 397 2.30 12.44 -28.25
C ARG A 397 3.55 11.76 -27.68
N ARG A 398 3.35 10.72 -26.86
CA ARG A 398 4.42 9.97 -26.17
C ARG A 398 5.23 9.04 -27.09
N GLU A 399 4.77 8.81 -28.32
CA GLU A 399 5.37 7.88 -29.27
C GLU A 399 5.42 8.45 -30.69
N VAL A 400 6.54 8.23 -31.37
CA VAL A 400 6.73 8.48 -32.80
C VAL A 400 6.89 7.11 -33.49
N GLY A 401 6.37 6.96 -34.71
CA GLY A 401 6.45 5.69 -35.44
C GLY A 401 6.59 5.94 -36.95
N LEU A 402 7.13 4.98 -37.70
CA LEU A 402 7.36 5.09 -39.16
C LEU A 402 6.11 5.51 -39.95
N LYS A 403 4.92 5.15 -39.47
CA LYS A 403 3.62 5.47 -40.07
C LYS A 403 2.97 6.73 -39.51
N ARG A 404 3.64 7.45 -38.60
CA ARG A 404 3.12 8.69 -38.04
C ARG A 404 3.41 9.86 -38.97
N TYR A 405 2.52 10.84 -38.89
CA TYR A 405 2.51 11.99 -39.78
C TYR A 405 3.76 12.86 -39.66
N GLU A 406 4.45 12.84 -38.52
CA GLU A 406 5.73 13.53 -38.30
C GLU A 406 6.82 13.12 -39.31
N ASN A 407 6.78 11.90 -39.83
CA ASN A 407 7.73 11.40 -40.85
C ASN A 407 7.18 11.54 -42.29
N HIS A 408 6.05 12.23 -42.48
CA HIS A 408 5.45 12.40 -43.80
C HIS A 408 6.29 13.38 -44.65
N PRO A 409 6.46 13.14 -45.97
CA PRO A 409 7.22 14.02 -46.85
C PRO A 409 6.78 15.50 -46.80
N ASP A 410 5.48 15.77 -46.69
CA ASP A 410 4.94 17.13 -46.58
C ASP A 410 5.41 17.84 -45.31
N VAL A 411 5.50 17.13 -44.18
CA VAL A 411 6.01 17.68 -42.93
C VAL A 411 7.48 18.05 -43.09
N HIS A 412 8.30 17.16 -43.66
CA HIS A 412 9.71 17.49 -43.93
C HIS A 412 9.87 18.65 -44.92
N LYS A 413 9.00 18.76 -45.93
CA LYS A 413 9.01 19.85 -46.91
C LYS A 413 8.74 21.19 -46.23
N VAL A 414 7.74 21.29 -45.35
CA VAL A 414 7.44 22.54 -44.64
C VAL A 414 8.52 22.89 -43.61
N VAL A 415 9.07 21.91 -42.89
CA VAL A 415 10.20 22.12 -41.96
C VAL A 415 11.40 22.67 -42.74
N ASN A 416 11.79 22.05 -43.86
CA ASN A 416 12.90 22.53 -44.70
C ASN A 416 12.62 23.91 -45.32
N THR A 417 11.36 24.23 -45.59
CA THR A 417 10.96 25.54 -46.13
C THR A 417 11.08 26.62 -45.06
N TRP A 418 10.60 26.32 -43.85
CA TRP A 418 10.75 27.19 -42.68
C TRP A 418 12.23 27.44 -42.38
N MET A 419 13.06 26.40 -42.30
CA MET A 419 14.50 26.53 -42.04
C MET A 419 15.20 27.43 -43.07
N ARG A 420 14.87 27.30 -44.36
CA ARG A 420 15.42 28.16 -45.43
C ARG A 420 14.95 29.61 -45.31
N ALA A 421 13.69 29.82 -44.96
CA ALA A 421 13.11 31.16 -44.84
C ALA A 421 13.65 31.92 -43.63
N THR A 422 13.89 31.24 -42.52
CA THR A 422 14.46 31.83 -41.29
C THR A 422 15.99 31.84 -41.28
N ARG A 423 16.64 31.23 -42.29
CA ARG A 423 18.09 30.97 -42.32
C ARG A 423 18.56 30.23 -41.06
N CYS A 424 17.76 29.28 -40.61
CA CYS A 424 18.08 28.43 -39.47
C CYS A 424 19.39 27.67 -39.73
N ASP A 425 20.36 27.84 -38.83
CA ASP A 425 21.70 27.25 -38.84
C ASP A 425 21.79 25.96 -37.98
N VAL A 426 20.68 25.55 -37.37
CA VAL A 426 20.58 24.33 -36.56
C VAL A 426 20.06 23.18 -37.42
N GLU A 427 20.72 22.02 -37.40
CA GLU A 427 20.27 20.86 -38.17
C GLU A 427 18.96 20.28 -37.59
N LYS A 428 18.06 19.80 -38.46
CA LYS A 428 16.88 19.07 -37.99
C LYS A 428 17.28 17.64 -37.63
N ALA A 429 16.69 17.10 -36.56
CA ALA A 429 16.84 15.68 -36.24
C ALA A 429 16.37 14.79 -37.38
N SER A 430 16.85 13.55 -37.44
CA SER A 430 16.32 12.55 -38.36
C SER A 430 15.39 11.58 -37.63
N ILE A 431 14.40 11.01 -38.32
CA ILE A 431 13.54 9.96 -37.76
C ILE A 431 14.02 8.64 -38.34
N GLN A 432 14.49 7.73 -37.48
CA GLN A 432 15.03 6.45 -37.92
C GLN A 432 14.38 5.27 -37.18
N PRO A 433 14.27 4.08 -37.83
CA PRO A 433 13.88 2.85 -37.17
C PRO A 433 14.97 2.37 -36.19
N ARG A 434 14.53 1.77 -35.09
CA ARG A 434 15.35 1.21 -34.01
C ARG A 434 14.72 -0.07 -33.52
N ARG A 435 15.55 -1.03 -33.11
CA ARG A 435 15.08 -2.32 -32.55
C ARG A 435 15.36 -2.35 -31.06
N SER A 436 14.31 -2.55 -30.27
CA SER A 436 14.48 -2.83 -28.84
C SER A 436 15.03 -4.24 -28.67
N LYS A 437 16.24 -4.37 -28.12
CA LYS A 437 16.86 -5.66 -27.80
C LYS A 437 16.01 -6.49 -26.82
N GLN A 438 15.22 -5.82 -25.97
CA GLN A 438 14.46 -6.45 -24.89
C GLN A 438 13.04 -6.87 -25.30
N LYS A 439 12.40 -6.08 -26.17
CA LYS A 439 11.05 -6.39 -26.68
C LYS A 439 11.03 -7.11 -28.02
N ALA A 440 12.19 -7.24 -28.66
CA ALA A 440 12.31 -7.70 -30.04
C ALA A 440 11.40 -6.95 -31.04
N ALA A 441 11.04 -5.69 -30.73
CA ALA A 441 10.13 -4.86 -31.51
C ALA A 441 10.86 -3.69 -32.18
N GLU A 442 10.42 -3.36 -33.39
CA GLU A 442 10.87 -2.18 -34.13
C GLU A 442 10.03 -0.96 -33.76
N TYR A 443 10.69 0.17 -33.51
CA TYR A 443 10.06 1.46 -33.24
C TYR A 443 10.83 2.57 -33.96
N SER A 444 10.28 3.77 -34.05
CA SER A 444 10.96 4.91 -34.67
C SER A 444 11.15 6.01 -33.66
N ALA A 445 12.25 6.73 -33.77
CA ALA A 445 12.53 7.84 -32.89
C ALA A 445 13.29 8.93 -33.64
N PHE A 446 13.19 10.15 -33.13
CA PHE A 446 14.16 11.19 -33.43
C PHE A 446 15.55 10.73 -33.00
N VAL A 447 16.54 10.96 -33.84
CA VAL A 447 17.94 10.67 -33.58
C VAL A 447 18.78 11.89 -33.90
N CYS A 448 19.81 12.09 -33.08
CA CYS A 448 20.76 13.17 -33.25
C CYS A 448 21.46 13.06 -34.60
N PRO A 449 21.55 14.13 -35.40
CA PRO A 449 22.24 14.08 -36.68
C PRO A 449 23.76 13.90 -36.54
N GLU A 450 24.36 14.29 -35.40
CA GLU A 450 25.79 14.19 -35.16
C GLU A 450 26.22 12.82 -34.62
N CYS A 451 25.65 12.37 -33.49
CA CYS A 451 26.11 11.14 -32.82
C CYS A 451 25.15 9.94 -32.95
N ASP A 452 24.06 10.08 -33.71
CA ASP A 452 23.03 9.04 -33.92
C ASP A 452 22.31 8.57 -32.63
N ALA A 453 22.52 9.29 -31.52
CA ALA A 453 21.87 8.99 -30.25
C ALA A 453 20.36 9.18 -30.33
N LEU A 454 19.63 8.26 -29.71
CA LEU A 454 18.18 8.26 -29.68
C LEU A 454 17.64 9.34 -28.76
N ILE A 455 16.72 10.15 -29.27
CA ILE A 455 16.00 11.14 -28.47
C ILE A 455 14.70 10.51 -27.97
N GLY A 456 14.62 10.32 -26.65
CA GLY A 456 13.51 9.60 -26.03
C GLY A 456 12.19 10.33 -26.22
N GLN A 457 11.25 9.70 -26.94
CA GLN A 457 9.95 10.31 -27.27
C GLN A 457 9.10 10.61 -26.04
N MET A 458 9.22 9.79 -24.99
CA MET A 458 8.64 10.10 -23.68
C MET A 458 9.13 11.45 -23.16
N PHE A 459 10.43 11.74 -23.28
CA PHE A 459 11.00 13.01 -22.84
C PHE A 459 10.49 14.16 -23.71
N ILE A 460 10.48 13.99 -25.04
CA ILE A 460 9.93 15.00 -25.97
C ILE A 460 8.47 15.35 -25.62
N SER A 461 7.65 14.36 -25.27
CA SER A 461 6.26 14.60 -24.83
C SER A 461 6.11 15.36 -23.51
N CYS A 462 7.19 15.44 -22.73
CA CYS A 462 7.28 16.22 -21.50
C CYS A 462 7.94 17.59 -21.71
N VAL A 463 8.29 17.97 -22.95
CA VAL A 463 8.72 19.33 -23.26
C VAL A 463 7.52 20.26 -23.09
N ARG A 464 7.66 21.27 -22.23
CA ARG A 464 6.60 22.22 -21.90
C ARG A 464 6.15 22.99 -23.14
N THR A 465 4.87 23.31 -23.23
CA THR A 465 4.25 23.89 -24.43
C THR A 465 4.86 25.23 -24.86
N GLU A 466 5.35 26.03 -23.92
CA GLU A 466 6.03 27.30 -24.18
C GLU A 466 7.41 27.14 -24.85
N LYS A 467 7.95 25.92 -24.91
CA LYS A 467 9.19 25.61 -25.62
C LYS A 467 8.97 25.24 -27.09
N TRP A 468 7.74 25.35 -27.57
CA TRP A 468 7.37 25.04 -28.95
C TRP A 468 6.81 26.27 -29.67
N SER A 469 7.19 26.45 -30.93
CA SER A 469 6.60 27.47 -31.81
C SER A 469 5.91 26.81 -32.99
N LEU A 470 4.78 27.38 -33.43
CA LEU A 470 4.13 26.99 -34.68
C LEU A 470 4.97 27.49 -35.85
N ILE A 471 5.51 26.57 -36.66
CA ILE A 471 6.36 26.90 -37.80
C ILE A 471 5.66 26.69 -39.16
N SER A 472 4.54 25.95 -39.17
CA SER A 472 3.72 25.74 -40.36
C SER A 472 2.24 25.65 -40.00
N ALA A 473 1.39 26.23 -40.85
CA ALA A 473 -0.06 26.07 -40.79
C ALA A 473 -0.70 26.21 -42.18
N PRO A 474 -1.89 25.64 -42.42
CA PRO A 474 -2.75 26.03 -43.53
C PRO A 474 -3.04 27.54 -43.56
N LEU A 475 -3.47 28.05 -44.71
CA LEU A 475 -4.05 29.40 -44.83
C LEU A 475 -5.29 29.50 -43.94
N LEU A 476 -5.20 30.34 -42.90
CA LEU A 476 -6.27 30.55 -41.94
C LEU A 476 -7.28 31.58 -42.49
N LYS A 477 -8.57 31.41 -42.17
CA LYS A 477 -9.59 32.42 -42.49
C LYS A 477 -9.27 33.72 -41.77
N LYS A 478 -9.26 34.83 -42.51
CA LYS A 478 -9.12 36.17 -41.95
C LYS A 478 -10.35 36.45 -41.07
N THR A 479 -10.16 36.65 -39.77
CA THR A 479 -11.24 37.08 -38.88
C THR A 479 -11.64 38.50 -39.28
N GLU A 480 -12.81 38.69 -39.87
CA GLU A 480 -13.39 40.03 -39.99
C GLU A 480 -13.68 40.54 -38.59
N SER A 481 -12.92 41.54 -38.13
CA SER A 481 -13.22 42.25 -36.89
C SER A 481 -14.54 42.99 -37.08
N ARG A 482 -15.64 42.42 -36.59
CA ARG A 482 -16.89 43.17 -36.40
C ARG A 482 -16.61 44.29 -35.39
N GLN A 483 -16.58 45.54 -35.86
CA GLN A 483 -16.74 46.70 -34.99
C GLN A 483 -18.09 46.56 -34.25
N PRO A 484 -18.16 46.86 -32.95
CA PRO A 484 -19.39 46.76 -32.20
C PRO A 484 -20.32 47.90 -32.60
N THR A 485 -21.38 47.60 -33.36
CA THR A 485 -22.50 48.52 -33.54
C THR A 485 -23.33 48.52 -32.27
N ASN A 486 -23.28 49.63 -31.53
CA ASN A 486 -24.19 49.92 -30.44
C ASN A 486 -25.65 49.85 -30.94
N LEU A 487 -26.45 48.99 -30.33
CA LEU A 487 -27.91 49.01 -30.44
C LEU A 487 -28.48 49.39 -29.08
N SER A 488 -28.83 50.67 -28.92
CA SER A 488 -29.73 51.14 -27.87
C SER A 488 -31.18 50.96 -28.33
N ALA A 489 -32.00 50.37 -27.46
CA ALA A 489 -33.39 50.02 -27.71
C ALA A 489 -34.37 51.21 -27.66
N GLY A 490 -35.37 51.16 -28.53
CA GLY A 490 -36.77 51.52 -28.25
C GLY A 490 -37.27 52.94 -28.59
N LYS A 491 -38.13 53.06 -29.61
CA LYS A 491 -39.60 53.30 -29.52
C LYS A 491 -40.21 53.85 -30.83
N GLU A 492 -41.30 53.17 -31.23
CA GLU A 492 -42.51 53.52 -32.01
C GLU A 492 -42.56 54.62 -33.11
N ASP A 493 -43.03 54.15 -34.28
CA ASP A 493 -44.03 54.64 -35.30
C ASP A 493 -44.80 55.96 -34.97
N PRO A 494 -45.39 56.77 -35.92
CA PRO A 494 -45.77 56.42 -37.29
C PRO A 494 -45.82 57.53 -38.39
N ARG A 495 -46.04 57.09 -39.65
CA ARG A 495 -46.46 57.89 -40.85
C ARG A 495 -45.45 58.87 -41.48
N LYS A 496 -44.98 58.57 -42.72
CA LYS A 496 -45.05 59.47 -43.92
C LYS A 496 -44.16 58.98 -45.09
N GLY A 497 -44.80 58.82 -46.25
CA GLY A 497 -44.39 59.31 -47.58
C GLY A 497 -42.99 59.01 -48.16
N LYS A 498 -42.96 58.34 -49.32
CA LYS A 498 -41.89 58.46 -50.36
C LYS A 498 -41.80 59.92 -50.88
N PRO A 499 -40.86 60.27 -51.79
CA PRO A 499 -39.40 60.10 -51.81
C PRO A 499 -38.68 61.46 -52.04
N ALA A 500 -37.37 61.59 -51.79
CA ALA A 500 -36.62 62.75 -52.29
C ALA A 500 -35.16 62.43 -52.63
N ARG A 501 -34.81 62.65 -53.90
CA ARG A 501 -33.44 62.79 -54.41
C ARG A 501 -32.77 64.00 -53.74
N GLN A 502 -31.57 63.81 -53.20
CA GLN A 502 -30.55 64.87 -53.17
C GLN A 502 -29.18 64.29 -53.53
N LYS A 503 -28.51 64.98 -54.45
CA LYS A 503 -27.12 64.80 -54.90
C LYS A 503 -26.47 66.18 -54.76
N PRO A 504 -25.14 66.29 -54.74
CA PRO A 504 -24.20 66.16 -53.62
C PRO A 504 -23.67 67.56 -53.18
N PRO A 505 -22.63 67.63 -52.34
CA PRO A 505 -21.41 68.22 -52.92
C PRO A 505 -20.15 67.39 -52.65
N ALA A 506 -19.23 67.54 -53.59
CA ALA A 506 -17.90 66.96 -53.58
C ALA A 506 -17.04 67.56 -52.46
N ALA A 507 -16.29 66.70 -51.77
CA ALA A 507 -15.10 67.08 -51.02
C ALA A 507 -14.05 65.98 -51.20
N THR A 508 -12.95 66.36 -51.83
CA THR A 508 -11.73 65.58 -52.02
C THR A 508 -11.10 65.20 -50.68
N PRO A 509 -10.46 64.01 -50.57
CA PRO A 509 -9.27 63.91 -49.74
C PRO A 509 -8.01 63.50 -50.53
N ALA A 510 -6.93 64.08 -50.06
CA ALA A 510 -5.53 64.13 -50.46
C ALA A 510 -4.81 62.77 -50.63
N PRO A 511 -3.64 62.75 -51.30
CA PRO A 511 -2.93 61.52 -51.65
C PRO A 511 -2.31 60.81 -50.44
N ARG A 512 -2.26 59.47 -50.57
CA ARG A 512 -1.56 58.54 -49.67
C ARG A 512 -0.11 58.95 -49.44
N ALA A 513 0.27 59.17 -48.18
CA ALA A 513 1.66 59.16 -47.76
C ALA A 513 2.14 57.71 -47.58
N TYR A 514 3.07 57.29 -48.42
CA TYR A 514 3.91 56.11 -48.24
C TYR A 514 4.90 56.40 -47.10
N TYR A 515 4.89 55.63 -46.01
CA TYR A 515 6.04 55.59 -45.11
C TYR A 515 7.08 54.63 -45.71
N GLY A 516 8.25 55.18 -45.97
CA GLY A 516 9.39 54.49 -46.58
C GLY A 516 9.96 53.38 -45.70
N ARG A 517 10.59 52.42 -46.40
CA ARG A 517 11.40 51.33 -45.86
C ARG A 517 12.58 51.90 -45.05
N PRO A 518 12.90 51.38 -43.85
CA PRO A 518 14.12 51.77 -43.15
C PRO A 518 15.35 51.20 -43.89
N THR A 519 16.29 52.08 -44.24
CA THR A 519 17.64 51.73 -44.69
C THR A 519 18.51 51.40 -43.48
N VAL A 520 19.20 50.27 -43.55
CA VAL A 520 20.14 49.79 -42.53
C VAL A 520 21.47 50.57 -42.68
N PRO A 521 22.10 51.02 -41.57
CA PRO A 521 23.40 51.70 -41.61
C PRO A 521 24.50 50.85 -42.23
N GLU A 522 25.35 51.48 -43.05
CA GLU A 522 26.41 50.85 -43.87
C GLU A 522 27.51 50.17 -43.02
N GLU A 523 27.60 50.51 -41.73
CA GLU A 523 28.58 49.98 -40.77
C GLU A 523 28.26 48.55 -40.28
N LEU A 524 27.03 48.04 -40.51
CA LEU A 524 26.60 46.68 -40.15
C LEU A 524 26.75 45.66 -41.30
N GLN A 525 27.27 46.09 -42.46
CA GLN A 525 27.56 45.22 -43.59
C GLN A 525 29.03 44.79 -43.56
N THR A 526 29.38 43.86 -42.65
CA THR A 526 30.64 43.11 -42.80
C THR A 526 30.37 41.82 -43.57
N ASP A 527 30.50 41.94 -44.88
CA ASP A 527 30.36 40.88 -45.88
C ASP A 527 31.53 39.89 -45.84
N ARG A 528 31.46 38.91 -44.94
CA ARG A 528 32.07 37.60 -45.22
C ARG A 528 31.17 36.47 -44.76
N LYS A 529 30.58 35.76 -45.73
CA LYS A 529 30.00 34.43 -45.47
C LYS A 529 31.11 33.53 -44.91
N LYS A 530 31.02 33.18 -43.64
CA LYS A 530 31.93 32.22 -43.00
C LYS A 530 31.87 30.91 -43.76
N THR A 531 33.02 30.30 -43.99
CA THR A 531 33.09 29.01 -44.68
C THR A 531 32.57 27.89 -43.78
N PHE A 532 32.20 26.75 -44.37
CA PHE A 532 31.69 25.58 -43.65
C PHE A 532 32.63 25.13 -42.51
N ALA A 533 33.94 25.13 -42.76
CA ALA A 533 34.95 24.78 -41.75
C ALA A 533 34.99 25.79 -40.57
N GLU A 534 34.71 27.06 -40.83
CA GLU A 534 34.71 28.12 -39.80
C GLU A 534 33.47 28.05 -38.91
N LEU A 535 32.31 27.71 -39.49
CA LEU A 535 31.06 27.50 -38.76
C LEU A 535 31.11 26.27 -37.84
N HIS A 536 31.83 25.22 -38.25
CA HIS A 536 31.99 23.97 -37.50
C HIS A 536 33.28 23.90 -36.66
N SER A 537 34.03 24.99 -36.57
CA SER A 537 35.16 25.10 -35.64
C SER A 537 34.66 25.25 -34.18
N PRO A 538 35.46 24.89 -33.15
CA PRO A 538 35.10 25.10 -31.75
C PRO A 538 34.69 26.56 -31.45
N GLU A 539 35.31 27.52 -32.13
CA GLU A 539 35.03 28.96 -32.00
C GLU A 539 33.72 29.36 -32.70
N GLY A 540 33.44 28.80 -33.87
CA GLY A 540 32.18 28.98 -34.59
C GLY A 540 30.98 28.40 -33.83
N VAL A 541 31.16 27.22 -33.23
CA VAL A 541 30.15 26.58 -32.37
C VAL A 541 29.93 27.37 -31.08
N ALA A 542 30.99 27.92 -30.47
CA ALA A 542 30.88 28.79 -29.29
C ALA A 542 30.19 30.12 -29.60
N GLU A 543 30.42 30.70 -30.78
CA GLU A 543 29.74 31.92 -31.24
C GLU A 543 28.26 31.69 -31.54
N ALA A 544 27.91 30.58 -32.19
CA ALA A 544 26.52 30.15 -32.37
C ALA A 544 25.84 29.91 -31.02
N ARG A 545 26.53 29.27 -30.05
CA ARG A 545 26.08 29.12 -28.66
C ARG A 545 25.77 30.46 -27.98
N ARG A 546 26.64 31.47 -28.11
CA ARG A 546 26.41 32.81 -27.53
C ARG A 546 25.19 33.50 -28.14
N ARG A 547 25.02 33.41 -29.46
CA ARG A 547 23.82 33.93 -30.14
C ARG A 547 22.54 33.18 -29.76
N PHE A 548 22.63 31.86 -29.58
CA PHE A 548 21.50 30.99 -29.27
C PHE A 548 21.01 31.10 -27.82
N MET A 549 21.93 31.26 -26.85
CA MET A 549 21.60 31.29 -25.42
C MET A 549 21.28 32.69 -24.87
N GLY A 550 21.38 33.74 -25.69
CA GLY A 550 21.00 35.11 -25.31
C GLY A 550 21.88 35.77 -24.23
N THR A 551 23.05 35.23 -23.92
CA THR A 551 24.06 35.93 -23.10
C THR A 551 24.95 36.75 -24.01
N LEU A 552 24.74 38.07 -24.01
CA LEU A 552 25.80 39.04 -24.34
C LEU A 552 26.89 38.98 -23.28
#